data_AF-A0A073K117-F1
#
_entry.id   AF-A0A073K117-F1
#
_cell.length_a   1.000
_cell.length_b   1.000
_cell.length_c   1.000
_cell.angle_alpha   90.00
_cell.angle_beta   90.00
_cell.angle_gamma   90.00
#
_symmetry.space_group_name_H-M   'P 1'
#
loop_
_entity.id
_entity.type
_entity.pdbx_description
1 polymer ?
#
loop_
_entity_poly.entity_id
_entity_poly.type
_entity_poly.pdbx_seq_one_letter_code
_entity_poly.pdbx_strand_id
1 'polypeptide(L)'
;MENQIDILNKDYVLEHGTDFDEELWFTSYSDEVLDNPEDENGKPFTGLAYELYDNGNLMYYSNYVKGFIEGELVEFYKNGNVKSIKKLIHGQSNGTERIWYESGELKFEGEYKYGIALYYTEWDIEGCIIKQKNSPTETDLKLIESFSKRGIE
;
A
#
# COMPACT_ATOMS: atom_id res chain seq x y z
N MET A 1 17.27 -12.38 12.30
CA MET A 1 17.29 -12.19 10.84
C MET A 1 16.41 -11.01 10.58
N GLU A 2 17.00 -9.85 10.31
CA GLU A 2 16.25 -8.68 9.87
C GLU A 2 15.58 -9.05 8.54
N ASN A 3 14.25 -8.95 8.47
CA ASN A 3 13.54 -9.08 7.20
C ASN A 3 14.01 -7.92 6.33
N GLN A 4 14.97 -8.19 5.45
CA GLN A 4 15.38 -7.26 4.40
C GLN A 4 14.16 -7.04 3.52
N ILE A 5 13.64 -5.81 3.52
CA ILE A 5 12.55 -5.43 2.64
C ILE A 5 13.19 -5.20 1.27
N ASP A 6 12.89 -6.06 0.31
CA ASP A 6 13.39 -5.97 -1.05
C ASP A 6 12.59 -4.92 -1.84
N ILE A 7 12.90 -3.65 -1.58
CA ILE A 7 12.35 -2.52 -2.33
C ILE A 7 12.96 -2.52 -3.74
N LEU A 8 12.13 -2.32 -4.76
CA LEU A 8 12.58 -2.24 -6.15
C LEU A 8 13.47 -1.00 -6.36
N ASN A 9 14.51 -1.16 -7.17
CA ASN A 9 15.31 -0.02 -7.61
C ASN A 9 14.44 0.92 -8.46
N LYS A 10 14.60 2.24 -8.26
CA LYS A 10 13.95 3.27 -9.07
C LYS A 10 14.11 3.04 -10.57
N ASP A 11 15.31 2.74 -11.05
CA ASP A 11 15.53 2.54 -12.50
C ASP A 11 14.70 1.38 -13.04
N TYR A 12 14.56 0.30 -12.27
CA TYR A 12 13.73 -0.84 -12.64
C TYR A 12 12.25 -0.44 -12.69
N VAL A 13 11.78 0.32 -11.69
CA VAL A 13 10.40 0.80 -11.62
C VAL A 13 10.08 1.69 -12.83
N LEU A 14 10.99 2.60 -13.20
CA LEU A 14 10.81 3.48 -14.36
C LEU A 14 10.87 2.73 -15.69
N GLU A 15 11.71 1.70 -15.80
CA GLU A 15 11.86 0.90 -17.03
C GLU A 15 10.68 -0.06 -17.25
N HIS A 16 10.08 -0.58 -16.18
CA HIS A 16 9.07 -1.66 -16.26
C HIS A 16 7.67 -1.23 -15.81
N GLY A 17 7.54 -0.03 -15.25
CA GLY A 17 6.29 0.50 -14.72
C GLY A 17 5.64 1.52 -15.66
N THR A 18 4.35 1.72 -15.43
CA THR A 18 3.55 2.77 -16.07
C THR A 18 3.48 4.00 -15.17
N ASP A 19 3.72 5.19 -15.72
CA ASP A 19 3.50 6.44 -15.01
C ASP A 19 1.98 6.63 -14.82
N PHE A 20 1.54 6.63 -13.56
CA PHE A 20 0.13 6.66 -13.23
C PHE A 20 -0.52 7.97 -13.64
N ASP A 21 0.15 9.11 -13.42
CA ASP A 21 -0.40 10.44 -13.66
C ASP A 21 -0.60 10.71 -15.17
N GLU A 22 0.19 10.05 -16.02
CA GLU A 22 0.14 10.25 -17.47
C GLU A 22 -0.78 9.24 -18.19
N GLU A 23 -0.82 7.98 -17.71
CA GLU A 23 -1.36 6.87 -18.49
C GLU A 23 -2.53 6.13 -17.81
N LEU A 24 -2.79 6.36 -16.52
CA LEU A 24 -3.78 5.59 -15.76
C LEU A 24 -4.93 6.45 -15.21
N TRP A 25 -6.10 5.81 -15.07
CA TRP A 25 -7.35 6.50 -14.80
C TRP A 25 -8.10 5.81 -13.66
N PHE A 26 -8.55 6.57 -12.66
CA PHE A 26 -9.51 6.04 -11.68
C PHE A 26 -10.92 5.97 -12.28
N THR A 27 -11.67 4.94 -11.92
CA THR A 27 -13.12 4.93 -12.17
C THR A 27 -13.83 6.00 -11.34
N SER A 28 -15.00 6.43 -11.79
CA SER A 28 -15.77 7.48 -11.12
C SER A 28 -16.37 7.07 -9.75
N TYR A 29 -16.48 5.77 -9.48
CA TYR A 29 -17.18 5.25 -8.29
C TYR A 29 -16.34 4.33 -7.39
N SER A 30 -15.10 4.03 -7.76
CA SER A 30 -14.27 3.08 -7.02
C SER A 30 -12.77 3.34 -7.19
N ASP A 31 -11.97 2.63 -6.38
CA ASP A 31 -10.51 2.66 -6.46
C ASP A 31 -9.95 1.79 -7.61
N GLU A 32 -10.81 1.29 -8.51
CA GLU A 32 -10.38 0.58 -9.71
C GLU A 32 -9.63 1.52 -10.66
N VAL A 33 -8.49 1.04 -11.14
CA VAL A 33 -7.59 1.73 -12.06
C VAL A 33 -7.72 1.14 -13.46
N LEU A 34 -7.88 2.01 -14.44
CA LEU A 34 -8.05 1.68 -15.85
C LEU A 34 -6.84 2.12 -16.68
N ASP A 35 -6.63 1.45 -17.81
CA ASP A 35 -5.62 1.77 -18.84
C ASP A 35 -6.05 2.88 -19.82
N ASN A 36 -7.27 3.41 -19.67
CA ASN A 36 -7.83 4.50 -20.47
C ASN A 36 -9.02 5.11 -19.68
N PRO A 37 -9.58 6.28 -20.06
CA PRO A 37 -10.80 6.80 -19.46
C PRO A 37 -11.96 5.81 -19.50
N GLU A 38 -12.81 5.88 -18.47
CA GLU A 38 -14.02 5.05 -18.37
C GLU A 38 -14.98 5.29 -19.56
N ASP A 39 -15.16 6.53 -19.98
CA ASP A 39 -16.01 6.92 -21.12
C ASP A 39 -15.42 6.55 -22.49
N GLU A 40 -14.14 6.19 -22.52
CA GLU A 40 -13.45 5.66 -23.70
C GLU A 40 -13.27 4.13 -23.66
N ASN A 41 -14.02 3.44 -22.80
CA ASN A 41 -13.96 1.98 -22.59
C ASN A 41 -12.62 1.49 -22.01
N GLY A 42 -12.03 2.26 -21.10
CA GLY A 42 -10.88 1.83 -20.32
C GLY A 42 -11.09 0.47 -19.65
N LYS A 43 -10.02 -0.32 -19.58
CA LYS A 43 -10.03 -1.67 -19.03
C LYS A 43 -9.22 -1.72 -17.74
N PRO A 44 -9.57 -2.61 -16.81
CA PRO A 44 -8.84 -2.72 -15.55
C PRO A 44 -7.36 -3.01 -15.77
N PHE A 45 -6.51 -2.11 -15.29
CA PHE A 45 -5.07 -2.16 -15.49
C PHE A 45 -4.43 -3.36 -14.78
N THR A 46 -3.39 -3.94 -15.37
CA THR A 46 -2.58 -4.99 -14.72
C THR A 46 -1.12 -4.76 -15.06
N GLY A 47 -0.30 -4.49 -14.06
CA GLY A 47 1.11 -4.13 -14.23
C GLY A 47 1.68 -3.39 -13.03
N LEU A 48 2.96 -3.03 -13.13
CA LEU A 48 3.61 -2.13 -12.19
C LEU A 48 3.24 -0.70 -12.55
N ALA A 49 2.85 0.12 -11.59
CA ALA A 49 2.65 1.54 -11.77
C ALA A 49 3.40 2.36 -10.71
N TYR A 50 3.70 3.61 -11.05
CA TYR A 50 4.39 4.54 -10.17
C TYR A 50 3.91 5.97 -10.38
N GLU A 51 4.18 6.82 -9.40
CA GLU A 51 4.10 8.29 -9.56
C GLU A 51 5.43 8.93 -9.15
N LEU A 52 5.69 10.11 -9.67
CA LEU A 52 6.87 10.90 -9.37
C LEU A 52 6.50 12.20 -8.67
N TYR A 53 7.36 12.61 -7.75
CA TYR A 53 7.39 14.01 -7.33
C TYR A 53 7.90 14.90 -8.48
N ASP A 54 7.60 16.19 -8.40
CA ASP A 54 8.12 17.24 -9.30
C ASP A 54 9.66 17.29 -9.44
N ASN A 55 10.40 16.76 -8.46
CA ASN A 55 11.85 16.65 -8.47
C ASN A 55 12.36 15.36 -9.14
N GLY A 56 11.45 14.55 -9.68
CA GLY A 56 11.72 13.28 -10.35
C GLY A 56 12.00 12.11 -9.40
N ASN A 57 11.88 12.27 -8.09
CA ASN A 57 11.96 11.14 -7.15
C ASN A 57 10.67 10.33 -7.17
N LEU A 58 10.76 9.03 -6.92
CA LEU A 58 9.57 8.19 -6.74
C LEU A 58 8.70 8.77 -5.62
N MET A 59 7.41 8.88 -5.87
CA MET A 59 6.39 9.16 -4.87
C MET A 59 5.84 7.86 -4.32
N TYR A 60 5.45 6.94 -5.19
CA TYR A 60 5.17 5.55 -4.84
C TYR A 60 5.39 4.62 -6.03
N TYR A 61 5.38 3.31 -5.75
CA TYR A 61 5.08 2.30 -6.76
C TYR A 61 4.24 1.16 -6.17
N SER A 62 3.50 0.47 -7.03
CA SER A 62 2.77 -0.74 -6.65
C SER A 62 2.45 -1.60 -7.87
N ASN A 63 2.25 -2.91 -7.65
CA ASN A 63 1.64 -3.78 -8.66
C ASN A 63 0.11 -3.70 -8.58
N TYR A 64 -0.52 -3.76 -9.74
CA TYR A 64 -1.97 -3.80 -9.93
C TYR A 64 -2.36 -5.08 -10.65
N VAL A 65 -3.48 -5.66 -10.24
CA VAL A 65 -4.12 -6.80 -10.90
C VAL A 65 -5.59 -6.49 -11.06
N LYS A 66 -6.05 -6.45 -12.31
CA LYS A 66 -7.45 -6.11 -12.67
C LYS A 66 -7.93 -4.82 -11.98
N GLY A 67 -7.11 -3.78 -12.08
CA GLY A 67 -7.39 -2.43 -11.61
C GLY A 67 -7.20 -2.20 -10.11
N PHE A 68 -6.86 -3.22 -9.32
CA PHE A 68 -6.64 -3.04 -7.88
C PHE A 68 -5.21 -3.40 -7.49
N ILE A 69 -4.68 -2.72 -6.48
CA ILE A 69 -3.36 -3.03 -5.92
C ILE A 69 -3.32 -4.48 -5.42
N GLU A 70 -2.25 -5.19 -5.79
CA GLU A 70 -1.97 -6.55 -5.35
C GLU A 70 -0.50 -6.66 -4.90
N GLY A 71 -0.28 -6.98 -3.63
CA GLY A 71 1.05 -7.09 -3.04
C GLY A 71 1.49 -5.85 -2.28
N GLU A 72 2.72 -5.39 -2.52
CA GLU A 72 3.32 -4.29 -1.76
C GLU A 72 3.10 -2.94 -2.45
N LEU A 73 2.55 -1.99 -1.69
CA LEU A 73 2.57 -0.56 -1.97
C LEU A 73 3.73 0.06 -1.20
N VAL A 74 4.62 0.74 -1.90
CA VAL A 74 5.76 1.45 -1.30
C VAL A 74 5.66 2.92 -1.63
N GLU A 75 5.58 3.76 -0.61
CA GLU A 75 5.60 5.22 -0.74
C GLU A 75 6.94 5.76 -0.23
N PHE A 76 7.35 6.88 -0.81
CA PHE A 76 8.57 7.59 -0.46
C PHE A 76 8.25 9.03 -0.05
N TYR A 77 9.14 9.63 0.72
CA TYR A 77 9.19 11.07 0.90
C TYR A 77 9.86 11.73 -0.31
N LYS A 78 9.65 13.03 -0.49
CA LYS A 78 10.25 13.82 -1.58
C LYS A 78 11.79 13.77 -1.59
N ASN A 79 12.41 13.52 -0.44
CA ASN A 79 13.86 13.35 -0.31
C ASN A 79 14.37 11.96 -0.76
N GLY A 80 13.48 11.03 -1.13
CA GLY A 80 13.79 9.66 -1.56
C GLY A 80 13.81 8.62 -0.45
N ASN A 81 13.64 9.01 0.82
CA ASN A 81 13.53 8.06 1.93
C ASN A 81 12.18 7.34 1.89
N VAL A 82 12.16 6.09 2.34
CA VAL A 82 10.92 5.32 2.45
C VAL A 82 9.99 5.97 3.46
N LYS A 83 8.75 6.20 3.06
CA LYS A 83 7.69 6.76 3.89
C LYS A 83 6.82 5.65 4.48
N SER A 84 6.40 4.70 3.66
CA SER A 84 5.53 3.60 4.10
C SER A 84 5.66 2.40 3.17
N ILE A 85 5.46 1.22 3.75
CA ILE A 85 5.38 -0.05 3.04
C ILE A 85 4.17 -0.80 3.58
N LYS A 86 3.28 -1.21 2.69
CA LYS A 86 2.00 -1.81 3.05
C LYS A 86 1.67 -2.99 2.16
N LYS A 87 1.19 -4.08 2.76
CA LYS A 87 0.66 -5.23 2.03
C LYS A 87 -0.83 -5.09 1.80
N LEU A 88 -1.25 -5.15 0.56
CA LEU A 88 -2.65 -5.12 0.15
C LEU A 88 -2.98 -6.31 -0.76
N ILE A 89 -4.22 -6.77 -0.68
CA ILE A 89 -4.82 -7.75 -1.59
C ILE A 89 -6.11 -7.12 -2.10
N HIS A 90 -6.26 -7.01 -3.42
CA HIS A 90 -7.38 -6.30 -4.05
C HIS A 90 -7.63 -4.90 -3.45
N GLY A 91 -6.56 -4.11 -3.26
CA GLY A 91 -6.63 -2.76 -2.68
C GLY A 91 -6.93 -2.71 -1.18
N GLN A 92 -7.18 -3.84 -0.51
CA GLN A 92 -7.46 -3.88 0.91
C GLN A 92 -6.25 -4.31 1.73
N SER A 93 -6.00 -3.65 2.86
CA SER A 93 -4.86 -3.96 3.73
C SER A 93 -4.94 -5.40 4.26
N ASN A 94 -3.92 -6.20 3.96
CA ASN A 94 -3.87 -7.60 4.36
C ASN A 94 -2.41 -8.04 4.54
N GLY A 95 -1.92 -7.96 5.78
CA GLY A 95 -0.53 -8.16 6.13
C GLY A 95 0.04 -6.97 6.89
N THR A 96 1.36 -6.81 6.80
CA THR A 96 2.10 -5.79 7.54
C THR A 96 2.00 -4.41 6.90
N GLU A 97 1.95 -3.39 7.74
CA GLU A 97 2.12 -1.97 7.38
C GLU A 97 3.22 -1.38 8.27
N ARG A 98 4.14 -0.65 7.65
CA ARG A 98 5.17 0.12 8.36
C ARG A 98 5.21 1.53 7.80
N ILE A 99 5.39 2.51 8.67
CA ILE A 99 5.52 3.92 8.33
C ILE A 99 6.72 4.48 9.07
N TRP A 100 7.52 5.28 8.40
CA TRP A 100 8.71 5.92 8.97
C TRP A 100 8.53 7.44 8.98
N TYR A 101 9.20 8.11 9.91
CA TYR A 101 9.44 9.54 9.82
C TYR A 101 10.39 9.85 8.66
N GLU A 102 10.40 11.09 8.18
CA GLU A 102 11.28 11.51 7.08
C GLU A 102 12.78 11.34 7.41
N SER A 103 13.12 11.38 8.70
CA SER A 103 14.45 11.10 9.25
C SER A 103 14.84 9.62 9.29
N GLY A 104 13.88 8.71 9.10
CA GLY A 104 14.09 7.26 8.97
C GLY A 104 13.73 6.42 10.20
N GLU A 105 13.35 7.04 11.32
CA GLU A 105 12.87 6.31 12.50
C GLU A 105 11.48 5.72 12.27
N LEU A 106 11.23 4.55 12.85
CA LEU A 106 9.94 3.88 12.74
C LEU A 106 8.86 4.69 13.48
N LYS A 107 7.83 5.10 12.75
CA LYS A 107 6.69 5.86 13.26
C LYS A 107 5.51 4.95 13.60
N PHE A 108 5.30 3.91 12.79
CA PHE A 108 4.17 3.01 12.96
C PHE A 108 4.51 1.62 12.40
N GLU A 109 4.04 0.58 13.08
CA GLU A 109 4.04 -0.79 12.58
C GLU A 109 2.76 -1.48 13.03
N GLY A 110 2.11 -2.19 12.11
CA GLY A 110 0.90 -2.95 12.42
C GLY A 110 0.69 -4.14 11.48
N GLU A 111 -0.17 -5.05 11.89
CA GLU A 111 -0.64 -6.16 11.06
C GLU A 111 -2.15 -6.07 10.88
N TYR A 112 -2.60 -6.28 9.65
CA TYR A 112 -3.98 -6.14 9.22
C TYR A 112 -4.47 -7.43 8.59
N LYS A 113 -5.77 -7.70 8.76
CA LYS A 113 -6.46 -8.74 8.01
C LYS A 113 -7.81 -8.23 7.55
N TYR A 114 -8.05 -8.27 6.24
CA TYR A 114 -9.23 -7.69 5.61
C TYR A 114 -9.51 -6.22 6.02
N GLY A 115 -8.46 -5.41 6.11
CA GLY A 115 -8.53 -4.02 6.57
C GLY A 115 -8.66 -3.83 8.09
N ILE A 116 -8.78 -4.91 8.86
CA ILE A 116 -8.91 -4.86 10.32
C ILE A 116 -7.53 -4.96 10.97
N ALA A 117 -7.13 -3.94 11.73
CA ALA A 117 -5.89 -3.95 12.48
C ALA A 117 -5.94 -5.01 13.59
N LEU A 118 -5.06 -6.01 13.56
CA LEU A 118 -4.91 -7.03 14.60
C LEU A 118 -4.14 -6.46 15.79
N TYR A 119 -2.97 -5.89 15.50
CA TYR A 119 -2.13 -5.21 16.45
C TYR A 119 -1.37 -4.10 15.73
N TYR A 120 -0.98 -3.08 16.47
CA TYR A 120 -0.12 -2.02 15.98
C TYR A 120 0.56 -1.31 17.13
N THR A 121 1.68 -0.65 16.84
CA THR A 121 2.32 0.32 17.71
C THR A 121 2.64 1.58 16.90
N GLU A 122 2.44 2.73 17.52
CA GLU A 122 2.76 4.05 17.00
C GLU A 122 3.76 4.69 17.96
N TRP A 123 4.85 5.20 17.42
CA TRP A 123 5.94 5.84 18.15
C TRP A 123 6.05 7.31 17.74
N ASP A 124 6.49 8.15 18.68
CA ASP A 124 6.96 9.50 18.35
C ASP A 124 8.38 9.47 17.76
N ILE A 125 8.89 10.66 17.41
CA ILE A 125 10.24 10.83 16.85
C ILE A 125 11.36 10.44 17.83
N GLU A 126 11.08 10.41 19.13
CA GLU A 126 12.04 9.99 20.17
C GLU A 126 11.99 8.48 20.43
N GLY A 127 11.09 7.76 19.76
CA GLY A 127 10.87 6.32 19.93
C GLY A 127 9.99 5.97 21.14
N CYS A 128 9.31 6.95 21.74
CA CYS A 128 8.33 6.69 22.80
C CYS A 128 7.00 6.24 22.19
N ILE A 129 6.36 5.23 22.79
CA ILE A 129 5.06 4.73 22.32
C ILE A 129 3.99 5.79 22.58
N ILE A 130 3.33 6.27 21.53
CA ILE A 130 2.17 7.15 21.59
C ILE A 130 0.88 6.32 21.71
N LYS A 131 0.80 5.21 20.97
CA LYS A 131 -0.41 4.40 20.86
C LYS A 131 -0.08 2.95 20.55
N GLN A 132 -0.86 2.02 21.09
CA GLN A 132 -0.67 0.61 20.84
C GLN A 132 -1.98 -0.17 20.94
N LYS A 133 -2.10 -1.19 20.08
CA LYS A 133 -3.09 -2.28 20.18
C LYS A 133 -2.31 -3.59 20.18
N ASN A 134 -2.40 -4.36 21.26
CA ASN A 134 -1.65 -5.60 21.41
C ASN A 134 -2.38 -6.83 20.87
N SER A 135 -3.69 -6.76 20.69
CA SER A 135 -4.50 -7.89 20.22
C SER A 135 -5.81 -7.44 19.57
N PRO A 136 -6.38 -8.24 18.65
CA PRO A 136 -7.72 -8.01 18.13
C PRO A 136 -8.77 -8.15 19.23
N THR A 137 -9.85 -7.39 19.10
CA THR A 137 -11.04 -7.49 19.94
C THR A 137 -11.96 -8.62 19.48
N GLU A 138 -12.95 -9.00 20.28
CA GLU A 138 -13.96 -9.98 19.88
C GLU A 138 -14.74 -9.53 18.62
N THR A 139 -15.00 -8.23 18.49
CA THR A 139 -15.63 -7.66 17.29
C THR A 139 -14.75 -7.81 16.06
N ASP A 140 -13.45 -7.54 16.18
CA ASP A 140 -12.49 -7.72 15.08
C ASP A 140 -12.49 -9.17 14.59
N LEU A 141 -12.43 -10.13 15.53
CA LEU A 141 -12.42 -11.56 15.21
C LEU A 141 -13.72 -11.99 14.51
N LYS A 142 -14.89 -11.52 14.97
CA LYS A 142 -16.18 -11.80 14.32
C LYS A 142 -16.24 -11.26 12.90
N LEU A 143 -15.72 -10.05 12.66
CA LEU A 143 -15.67 -9.46 11.33
C LEU A 143 -14.73 -10.25 10.41
N ILE A 144 -13.52 -10.57 10.87
CA ILE A 144 -12.56 -11.39 10.11
C ILE A 144 -13.16 -12.76 9.74
N GLU A 145 -13.86 -13.41 10.66
CA GLU A 145 -14.54 -14.67 10.40
C GLU A 145 -15.62 -14.51 9.33
N SER A 146 -16.42 -13.44 9.41
CA SER A 146 -17.47 -13.15 8.43
C SER A 146 -16.94 -12.88 7.02
N PHE A 147 -15.82 -12.17 6.89
CA PHE A 147 -15.17 -11.92 5.60
C PHE A 147 -14.52 -13.17 5.03
N SER A 148 -13.89 -13.98 5.89
CA SER A 148 -13.28 -15.25 5.46
C SER A 148 -14.31 -16.22 4.88
N LYS A 149 -15.54 -16.24 5.41
CA LYS A 149 -16.63 -17.09 4.88
C LYS A 149 -17.16 -16.62 3.53
N ARG A 150 -17.12 -15.31 3.25
CA ARG A 150 -17.58 -14.73 1.98
C ARG A 150 -16.59 -14.91 0.82
N GLY A 151 -15.30 -15.08 1.11
CA GLY A 151 -14.25 -15.29 0.10
C GLY A 151 -14.04 -16.74 -0.34
N ILE A 152 -14.91 -17.68 0.08
CA ILE A 152 -14.85 -19.11 -0.28
C ILE A 152 -15.99 -19.48 -1.27
N GLU A 153 -16.84 -18.52 -1.65
CA GLU A 153 -17.85 -18.66 -2.72
C GLU A 153 -17.36 -18.02 -4.03
#